data_AF-A0A1B6K1U4-F1
#
_entry.id   AF-A0A1B6K1U4-F1
#
_cell.length_a   1.000
_cell.length_b   1.000
_cell.length_c   1.000
_cell.angle_alpha   90.00
_cell.angle_beta   90.00
_cell.angle_gamma   90.00
#
_symmetry.space_group_name_H-M   'P 1'
#
loop_
_entity.id
_entity.type
_entity.pdbx_description
1 polymer ?
#
loop_
_entity_poly.entity_id
_entity_poly.type
_entity_poly.pdbx_seq_one_letter_code
_entity_poly.pdbx_strand_id
1 'polypeptide(L)'
;ELDTQTGDLLFGTDSNETLVSEKQEEKTTKSDKEIPNYLGQLSEQAMYDQTMRALTDTNPLLTKALYTQHEPDHDTTPTAEPVFGTSLAGLMSVHSVLENQMELVSSRHKIASRLVTETLRQQYSLQEHFTVLRSVFFMESGNLAQRFYTYLFKEIEAGTWKNSLSLSAQLQVCVEEFYPGFGNNFLVLIQKGAERTDDVHRAIPAISLAYRVDWPVSTIISQDTIDCYNKVFRFLLYLKYASSTLANLHFSDLSTSSNVLRTRRLQVLKLWMYHSTNTLHSYFMSQVLHSFSAHLEQSILLADSTDNIIQAHVKFLDEVKIHCLQDKKTHVETYIMKLLRLCSSLSVHWRKEADNSLSDSDIQTLEEHYLSSYRGLVHCLDVITAEGEKDSFLCELWSEISHSVP
;
A
#
# COMPACT_ATOMS: atom_id res chain seq x y z
N GLU A 1 13.17 45.29 -27.13
CA GLU A 1 12.24 44.82 -28.18
C GLU A 1 11.83 43.39 -27.82
N LEU A 2 10.56 42.96 -27.84
CA LEU A 2 9.62 42.85 -28.98
C LEU A 2 10.12 41.79 -30.00
N ASP A 3 9.35 40.77 -30.39
CA ASP A 3 7.91 40.55 -30.18
C ASP A 3 7.46 39.08 -30.08
N THR A 4 6.23 38.85 -29.62
CA THR A 4 5.54 37.55 -29.60
C THR A 4 4.70 37.32 -30.85
N GLN A 5 4.50 36.06 -31.25
CA GLN A 5 3.26 35.70 -31.97
C GLN A 5 2.82 34.25 -31.73
N THR A 6 1.58 34.10 -31.26
CA THR A 6 0.79 32.87 -31.25
C THR A 6 0.01 32.71 -32.57
N GLY A 7 -0.48 31.51 -32.86
CA GLY A 7 -1.29 31.23 -34.05
C GLY A 7 -2.52 30.40 -33.70
N ASP A 8 -3.58 31.06 -33.24
CA ASP A 8 -4.92 30.47 -33.15
C ASP A 8 -5.57 30.42 -34.54
N LEU A 9 -6.30 29.34 -34.83
CA LEU A 9 -7.20 29.25 -35.98
C LEU A 9 -8.56 28.70 -35.54
N LEU A 10 -9.58 29.48 -35.83
CA LEU A 10 -11.00 29.22 -35.55
C LEU A 10 -11.83 29.79 -36.73
N PHE A 11 -13.15 29.53 -36.69
CA PHE A 11 -14.13 29.70 -37.78
C PHE A 11 -14.04 28.66 -38.91
N GLY A 12 -15.16 28.26 -39.52
CA GLY A 12 -16.53 28.74 -39.36
C GLY A 12 -17.60 27.69 -39.64
N THR A 13 -18.85 28.03 -39.35
CA THR A 13 -20.05 27.20 -39.56
C THR A 13 -20.75 27.53 -40.90
N ASP A 14 -21.90 26.87 -41.11
CA ASP A 14 -22.99 27.23 -42.03
C ASP A 14 -22.96 26.61 -43.44
N SER A 15 -23.78 25.57 -43.63
CA SER A 15 -24.89 25.60 -44.61
C SER A 15 -25.78 24.36 -44.43
N ASN A 16 -27.09 24.53 -44.61
CA ASN A 16 -28.10 23.50 -44.39
C ASN A 16 -29.21 23.70 -45.45
N GLU A 17 -29.38 22.78 -46.42
CA GLU A 17 -30.56 22.76 -47.31
C GLU A 17 -30.77 21.39 -47.98
N THR A 18 -31.93 20.77 -47.69
CA THR A 18 -32.95 20.16 -48.60
C THR A 18 -32.57 19.43 -49.90
N LEU A 19 -33.27 18.40 -50.43
CA LEU A 19 -34.43 17.54 -50.02
C LEU A 19 -34.58 16.36 -51.06
N VAL A 20 -35.62 15.50 -50.94
CA VAL A 20 -36.16 14.54 -51.98
C VAL A 20 -35.30 13.26 -52.23
N SER A 21 -35.55 12.10 -51.58
CA SER A 21 -36.48 10.96 -51.91
C SER A 21 -36.04 10.02 -53.07
N GLU A 22 -36.32 8.70 -53.14
CA GLU A 22 -37.37 7.84 -52.53
C GLU A 22 -36.85 6.42 -52.10
N LYS A 23 -37.69 5.71 -51.30
CA LYS A 23 -38.07 4.27 -51.27
C LYS A 23 -37.22 3.23 -52.05
N GLN A 24 -37.02 1.97 -51.63
CA GLN A 24 -37.38 1.10 -50.46
C GLN A 24 -36.34 -0.10 -50.53
N GLU A 25 -36.25 -1.16 -49.70
CA GLU A 25 -37.12 -1.88 -48.76
C GLU A 25 -36.26 -2.67 -47.71
N GLU A 26 -36.89 -3.53 -46.89
CA GLU A 26 -36.37 -4.72 -46.15
C GLU A 26 -34.89 -5.17 -46.35
N LYS A 27 -34.13 -5.47 -45.28
CA LYS A 27 -34.51 -6.46 -44.25
C LYS A 27 -33.76 -6.31 -42.91
N THR A 28 -34.36 -6.76 -41.82
CA THR A 28 -33.90 -6.57 -40.43
C THR A 28 -33.30 -7.82 -39.78
N THR A 29 -32.08 -7.72 -39.25
CA THR A 29 -31.60 -8.53 -38.10
C THR A 29 -30.50 -7.79 -37.34
N LYS A 30 -30.84 -7.14 -36.22
CA LYS A 30 -29.89 -6.80 -35.16
C LYS A 30 -30.25 -7.63 -33.93
N SER A 31 -29.27 -8.32 -33.36
CA SER A 31 -29.41 -9.06 -32.11
C SER A 31 -28.68 -8.32 -30.97
N ASP A 32 -29.21 -7.16 -30.59
CA ASP A 32 -28.80 -6.52 -29.35
C ASP A 32 -29.29 -7.42 -28.20
N LYS A 33 -28.36 -8.00 -27.42
CA LYS A 33 -28.71 -8.93 -26.34
C LYS A 33 -29.27 -8.15 -25.16
N GLU A 34 -30.57 -8.30 -24.95
CA GLU A 34 -31.34 -7.66 -23.89
C GLU A 34 -30.71 -7.87 -22.51
N ILE A 35 -30.63 -6.79 -21.72
CA ILE A 35 -30.33 -6.87 -20.29
C ILE A 35 -31.52 -7.58 -19.63
N PRO A 36 -31.35 -8.71 -18.91
CA PRO A 36 -32.47 -9.45 -18.35
C PRO A 36 -33.27 -8.61 -17.34
N ASN A 37 -34.55 -8.37 -17.63
CA ASN A 37 -35.49 -7.60 -16.80
C ASN A 37 -35.92 -8.37 -15.53
N TYR A 38 -34.95 -8.66 -14.65
CA TYR A 38 -35.18 -9.21 -13.31
C TYR A 38 -35.20 -8.14 -12.21
N LEU A 39 -35.08 -6.86 -12.57
CA LEU A 39 -35.52 -5.74 -11.72
C LEU A 39 -37.05 -5.70 -11.68
N GLY A 40 -37.63 -6.63 -10.91
CA GLY A 40 -39.06 -6.69 -10.68
C GLY A 40 -39.56 -5.39 -10.08
N GLN A 41 -40.51 -4.75 -10.75
CA GLN A 41 -41.19 -3.53 -10.30
C GLN A 41 -42.14 -3.82 -9.13
N LEU A 42 -41.60 -4.24 -7.99
CA LEU A 42 -42.22 -4.02 -6.68
C LEU A 42 -42.23 -2.50 -6.46
N SER A 43 -43.30 -1.87 -6.96
CA SER A 43 -43.30 -0.45 -7.26
C SER A 43 -42.97 0.38 -6.02
N GLU A 44 -42.09 1.37 -6.21
CA GLU A 44 -41.76 2.37 -5.18
C GLU A 44 -43.04 2.98 -4.62
N GLN A 45 -44.03 3.20 -5.49
CA GLN A 45 -45.35 3.69 -5.15
C GLN A 45 -46.12 2.77 -4.20
N ALA A 46 -46.12 1.44 -4.38
CA ALA A 46 -46.76 0.50 -3.45
C ALA A 46 -46.03 0.41 -2.10
N MET A 47 -44.69 0.50 -2.11
CA MET A 47 -43.88 0.58 -0.88
C MET A 47 -44.16 1.90 -0.13
N TYR A 48 -44.24 3.03 -0.84
CA TYR A 48 -44.54 4.34 -0.29
C TYR A 48 -45.95 4.38 0.32
N ASP A 49 -46.93 3.83 -0.40
CA ASP A 49 -48.31 3.59 0.05
C ASP A 49 -48.36 2.74 1.33
N GLN A 50 -47.55 1.67 1.40
CA GLN A 50 -47.50 0.78 2.56
C GLN A 50 -46.84 1.45 3.77
N THR A 51 -45.78 2.24 3.56
CA THR A 51 -45.19 3.06 4.63
C THR A 51 -46.12 4.19 5.07
N MET A 52 -46.86 4.83 4.16
CA MET A 52 -47.83 5.86 4.53
C MET A 52 -49.02 5.30 5.30
N ARG A 53 -49.54 4.11 4.95
CA ARG A 53 -50.57 3.44 5.75
C ARG A 53 -50.06 3.11 7.16
N ALA A 54 -48.84 2.57 7.29
CA ALA A 54 -48.22 2.35 8.59
C ALA A 54 -48.02 3.65 9.39
N LEU A 55 -47.69 4.77 8.74
CA LEU A 55 -47.57 6.09 9.36
C LEU A 55 -48.93 6.65 9.83
N THR A 56 -50.02 6.42 9.08
CA THR A 56 -51.36 6.88 9.47
C THR A 56 -51.98 6.01 10.57
N ASP A 57 -51.78 4.70 10.53
CA ASP A 57 -52.35 3.76 11.51
C ASP A 57 -51.66 3.87 12.87
N THR A 58 -50.38 4.27 12.91
CA THR A 58 -49.62 4.41 14.16
C THR A 58 -49.84 5.74 14.89
N ASN A 59 -50.43 6.78 14.27
CA ASN A 59 -50.63 8.07 14.93
C ASN A 59 -51.86 8.88 14.43
N PRO A 60 -53.00 8.87 15.17
CA PRO A 60 -54.20 9.62 14.78
C PRO A 60 -54.07 11.15 14.92
N LEU A 61 -52.95 11.65 15.45
CA LEU A 61 -52.60 13.08 15.44
C LEU A 61 -51.93 13.50 14.13
N LEU A 62 -51.21 12.59 13.47
CA LEU A 62 -50.41 12.89 12.27
C LEU A 62 -51.30 12.94 11.03
N THR A 63 -52.30 12.05 10.93
CA THR A 63 -53.44 12.23 10.01
C THR A 63 -54.14 13.56 10.24
N LYS A 64 -54.45 13.91 11.51
CA LYS A 64 -55.15 15.16 11.82
C LYS A 64 -54.34 16.39 11.41
N ALA A 65 -53.01 16.37 11.57
CA ALA A 65 -52.13 17.45 11.11
C ALA A 65 -52.05 17.57 9.58
N LEU A 66 -51.98 16.44 8.85
CA LEU A 66 -51.95 16.42 7.38
C LEU A 66 -53.28 16.89 6.76
N TYR A 67 -54.43 16.51 7.34
CA TYR A 67 -55.75 16.88 6.85
C TYR A 67 -56.26 18.26 7.34
N THR A 68 -55.50 18.99 8.19
CA THR A 68 -55.88 20.35 8.62
C THR A 68 -55.40 21.48 7.71
N GLN A 69 -54.68 21.19 6.62
CA GLN A 69 -54.38 22.23 5.62
C GLN A 69 -55.53 22.37 4.61
N HIS A 70 -56.28 23.48 4.81
CA HIS A 70 -57.15 24.16 3.84
C HIS A 70 -58.65 23.82 3.83
N GLU A 71 -59.38 24.47 4.74
CA GLU A 71 -60.68 25.09 4.40
C GLU A 71 -60.80 26.41 5.20
N PRO A 72 -61.03 27.57 4.55
CA PRO A 72 -61.25 28.84 5.24
C PRO A 72 -62.75 29.13 5.45
N ASP A 73 -63.16 29.46 6.69
CA ASP A 73 -63.83 30.75 7.02
C ASP A 73 -64.49 30.77 8.42
N HIS A 74 -64.67 32.01 8.92
CA HIS A 74 -65.48 32.47 10.06
C HIS A 74 -65.18 32.02 11.51
N ASP A 75 -64.68 33.00 12.28
CA ASP A 75 -65.07 33.39 13.65
C ASP A 75 -65.33 32.27 14.68
N THR A 76 -64.45 32.09 15.68
CA THR A 76 -64.36 33.03 16.81
C THR A 76 -63.14 32.78 17.71
N THR A 77 -62.79 33.76 18.55
CA THR A 77 -61.75 33.70 19.60
C THR A 77 -62.25 34.31 20.90
N PRO A 78 -61.67 34.05 22.09
CA PRO A 78 -60.76 32.95 22.46
C PRO A 78 -61.14 32.23 23.79
N THR A 79 -60.62 31.02 23.99
CA THR A 79 -60.39 30.46 25.33
C THR A 79 -59.00 29.82 25.39
N ALA A 80 -58.20 30.19 26.39
CA ALA A 80 -56.82 29.73 26.52
C ALA A 80 -56.73 28.49 27.41
N GLU A 81 -56.49 27.32 26.81
CA GLU A 81 -56.04 26.12 27.51
C GLU A 81 -54.53 25.91 27.32
N PRO A 82 -53.82 25.28 28.29
CA PRO A 82 -52.36 25.24 28.30
C PRO A 82 -51.78 24.25 27.27
N VAL A 83 -51.27 24.79 26.15
CA VAL A 83 -50.71 24.05 24.99
C VAL A 83 -49.45 23.21 25.32
N PHE A 84 -48.92 23.26 26.55
CA PHE A 84 -47.67 22.58 26.94
C PHE A 84 -47.77 21.06 27.19
N GLY A 85 -48.93 20.43 26.96
CA GLY A 85 -49.16 19.01 27.32
C GLY A 85 -48.74 17.94 26.31
N THR A 86 -48.57 18.24 25.02
CA THR A 86 -48.67 17.21 23.95
C THR A 86 -47.42 16.94 23.11
N SER A 87 -46.33 17.70 23.28
CA SER A 87 -45.18 17.63 22.36
C SER A 87 -44.40 16.31 22.40
N LEU A 88 -44.28 15.66 23.57
CA LEU A 88 -43.39 14.50 23.73
C LEU A 88 -43.85 13.27 22.93
N ALA A 89 -45.16 12.97 22.90
CA ALA A 89 -45.68 11.82 22.17
C ALA A 89 -45.52 11.98 20.64
N GLY A 90 -45.71 13.20 20.13
CA GLY A 90 -45.45 13.52 18.72
C GLY A 90 -43.95 13.45 18.37
N LEU A 91 -43.08 13.95 19.24
CA LEU A 91 -41.63 13.82 19.06
C LEU A 91 -41.17 12.36 19.12
N MET A 92 -41.75 11.53 19.99
CA MET A 92 -41.46 10.09 20.06
C MET A 92 -41.96 9.31 18.83
N SER A 93 -43.09 9.70 18.24
CA SER A 93 -43.55 9.06 16.98
C SER A 93 -42.70 9.49 15.79
N VAL A 94 -42.28 10.75 15.71
CA VAL A 94 -41.31 11.20 14.69
C VAL A 94 -39.93 10.56 14.91
N HIS A 95 -39.49 10.35 16.16
CA HIS A 95 -38.26 9.63 16.48
C HIS A 95 -38.31 8.18 15.98
N SER A 96 -39.32 7.41 16.37
CA SER A 96 -39.42 6.00 15.96
C SER A 96 -39.60 5.85 14.45
N VAL A 97 -40.24 6.81 13.78
CA VAL A 97 -40.28 6.86 12.31
C VAL A 97 -38.91 7.13 11.70
N LEU A 98 -38.16 8.14 12.18
CA LEU A 98 -36.81 8.44 11.71
C LEU A 98 -35.85 7.27 11.96
N GLU A 99 -35.94 6.63 13.12
CA GLU A 99 -35.17 5.47 13.55
C GLU A 99 -35.41 4.27 12.63
N ASN A 100 -36.69 3.92 12.38
CA ASN A 100 -37.06 2.88 11.40
C ASN A 100 -36.58 3.20 9.96
N GLN A 101 -36.62 4.47 9.54
CA GLN A 101 -36.11 4.87 8.22
C GLN A 101 -34.57 4.83 8.16
N MET A 102 -33.87 5.18 9.24
CA MET A 102 -32.41 5.02 9.34
C MET A 102 -31.99 3.55 9.35
N GLU A 103 -32.74 2.65 9.99
CA GLU A 103 -32.53 1.20 9.86
C GLU A 103 -32.73 0.73 8.42
N LEU A 104 -33.78 1.20 7.73
CA LEU A 104 -34.05 0.84 6.34
C LEU A 104 -32.92 1.31 5.39
N VAL A 105 -32.45 2.55 5.56
CA VAL A 105 -31.32 3.10 4.80
C VAL A 105 -30.02 2.35 5.12
N SER A 106 -29.76 2.04 6.40
CA SER A 106 -28.60 1.23 6.83
C SER A 106 -28.62 -0.17 6.22
N SER A 107 -29.80 -0.81 6.17
CA SER A 107 -30.01 -2.11 5.53
C SER A 107 -29.73 -2.06 4.03
N ARG A 108 -30.27 -1.06 3.31
CA ARG A 108 -30.01 -0.86 1.88
C ARG A 108 -28.53 -0.55 1.59
N HIS A 109 -27.91 0.30 2.41
CA HIS A 109 -26.47 0.61 2.29
C HIS A 109 -25.62 -0.65 2.47
N LYS A 110 -25.86 -1.48 3.49
CA LYS A 110 -25.13 -2.74 3.70
C LYS A 110 -25.23 -3.68 2.49
N ILE A 111 -26.42 -3.81 1.89
CA ILE A 111 -26.62 -4.63 0.70
C ILE A 111 -25.82 -4.07 -0.50
N ALA A 112 -25.87 -2.75 -0.72
CA ALA A 112 -25.15 -2.10 -1.80
C ALA A 112 -23.62 -2.19 -1.63
N SER A 113 -23.11 -1.85 -0.44
CA SER A 113 -21.68 -1.92 -0.10
C SER A 113 -21.14 -3.34 -0.26
N ARG A 114 -21.87 -4.37 0.20
CA ARG A 114 -21.47 -5.78 0.00
C ARG A 114 -21.43 -6.18 -1.48
N LEU A 115 -22.37 -5.70 -2.30
CA LEU A 115 -22.37 -5.95 -3.74
C LEU A 115 -21.17 -5.28 -4.43
N VAL A 116 -20.85 -4.04 -4.05
CA VAL A 116 -19.64 -3.34 -4.55
C VAL A 116 -18.37 -4.09 -4.14
N THR A 117 -18.21 -4.42 -2.86
CA THR A 117 -17.10 -5.24 -2.34
C THR A 117 -16.92 -6.53 -3.15
N GLU A 118 -18.00 -7.24 -3.44
CA GLU A 118 -17.93 -8.52 -4.16
C GLU A 118 -17.62 -8.34 -5.66
N THR A 119 -18.13 -7.28 -6.32
CA THR A 119 -17.69 -6.95 -7.69
C THR A 119 -16.21 -6.59 -7.76
N LEU A 120 -15.67 -5.89 -6.76
CA LEU A 120 -14.24 -5.58 -6.69
C LEU A 120 -13.37 -6.84 -6.53
N ARG A 121 -13.80 -7.81 -5.72
CA ARG A 121 -13.12 -9.11 -5.59
C ARG A 121 -13.18 -9.91 -6.89
N GLN A 122 -14.38 -10.09 -7.46
CA GLN A 122 -14.61 -11.04 -8.56
C GLN A 122 -14.26 -10.50 -9.95
N GLN A 123 -14.56 -9.22 -10.23
CA GLN A 123 -14.45 -8.63 -11.58
C GLN A 123 -13.16 -7.83 -11.77
N TYR A 124 -12.59 -7.30 -10.68
CA TYR A 124 -11.39 -6.45 -10.69
C TYR A 124 -10.23 -7.05 -9.88
N SER A 125 -10.25 -8.38 -9.66
CA SER A 125 -9.15 -9.17 -9.07
C SER A 125 -8.42 -8.53 -7.89
N LEU A 126 -9.17 -7.85 -6.99
CA LEU A 126 -8.60 -7.03 -5.92
C LEU A 126 -7.57 -7.77 -5.04
N GLN A 127 -7.80 -9.06 -4.78
CA GLN A 127 -6.88 -9.92 -4.02
C GLN A 127 -5.55 -10.19 -4.75
N GLU A 128 -5.59 -10.30 -6.08
CA GLU A 128 -4.40 -10.45 -6.92
C GLU A 128 -3.60 -9.15 -6.93
N HIS A 129 -4.25 -7.98 -7.05
CA HIS A 129 -3.58 -6.68 -6.92
C HIS A 129 -2.80 -6.56 -5.60
N PHE A 130 -3.38 -6.96 -4.46
CA PHE A 130 -2.66 -6.98 -3.18
C PHE A 130 -1.52 -8.00 -3.15
N THR A 131 -1.71 -9.20 -3.70
CA THR A 131 -0.67 -10.24 -3.76
C THR A 131 0.51 -9.83 -4.66
N VAL A 132 0.23 -9.15 -5.77
CA VAL A 132 1.21 -8.55 -6.68
C VAL A 132 1.95 -7.39 -6.02
N LEU A 133 1.26 -6.52 -5.28
CA LEU A 133 1.90 -5.47 -4.49
C LEU A 133 2.87 -6.06 -3.46
N ARG A 134 2.45 -7.07 -2.68
CA ARG A 134 3.31 -7.71 -1.68
C ARG A 134 4.51 -8.42 -2.31
N SER A 135 4.29 -9.23 -3.34
CA SER A 135 5.36 -10.03 -3.96
C SER A 135 6.47 -9.16 -4.57
N VAL A 136 6.14 -7.95 -5.05
CA VAL A 136 7.09 -6.97 -5.59
C VAL A 136 7.67 -6.05 -4.51
N PHE A 137 6.84 -5.30 -3.77
CA PHE A 137 7.32 -4.28 -2.82
C PHE A 137 7.92 -4.88 -1.54
N PHE A 138 7.39 -6.01 -1.06
CA PHE A 138 7.91 -6.71 0.12
C PHE A 138 8.86 -7.86 -0.22
N MET A 139 9.09 -8.12 -1.52
CA MET A 139 10.01 -9.15 -2.02
C MET A 139 9.67 -10.58 -1.59
N GLU A 140 8.40 -10.84 -1.28
CA GLU A 140 7.87 -12.11 -0.75
C GLU A 140 8.04 -13.26 -1.77
N SER A 141 7.87 -12.97 -3.07
CA SER A 141 8.24 -13.91 -4.13
C SER A 141 9.75 -13.89 -4.33
N GLY A 142 10.46 -14.73 -3.58
CA GLY A 142 11.93 -14.76 -3.55
C GLY A 142 12.58 -14.87 -4.94
N ASN A 143 12.01 -15.66 -5.85
CA ASN A 143 12.54 -15.84 -7.21
C ASN A 143 12.39 -14.57 -8.07
N LEU A 144 11.19 -13.97 -8.08
CA LEU A 144 10.88 -12.72 -8.79
C LEU A 144 11.79 -11.59 -8.27
N ALA A 145 11.79 -11.40 -6.95
CA ALA A 145 12.56 -10.37 -6.29
C ALA A 145 14.07 -10.55 -6.53
N GLN A 146 14.60 -11.78 -6.41
CA GLN A 146 16.01 -12.07 -6.64
C GLN A 146 16.42 -11.78 -8.08
N ARG A 147 15.62 -12.13 -9.09
CA ARG A 147 15.95 -11.79 -10.48
C ARG A 147 15.96 -10.28 -10.71
N PHE A 148 15.03 -9.54 -10.10
CA PHE A 148 15.01 -8.08 -10.21
C PHE A 148 16.16 -7.40 -9.45
N TYR A 149 16.35 -7.66 -8.15
CA TYR A 149 17.40 -6.98 -7.39
C TYR A 149 18.82 -7.38 -7.83
N THR A 150 19.03 -8.61 -8.31
CA THR A 150 20.34 -9.03 -8.83
C THR A 150 20.70 -8.32 -10.15
N TYR A 151 19.70 -7.99 -10.98
CA TYR A 151 19.91 -7.12 -12.13
C TYR A 151 20.15 -5.68 -11.69
N LEU A 152 19.30 -5.14 -10.81
CA LEU A 152 19.39 -3.78 -10.29
C LEU A 152 20.75 -3.46 -9.66
N PHE A 153 21.29 -4.34 -8.81
CA PHE A 153 22.61 -4.12 -8.20
C PHE A 153 23.74 -4.11 -9.23
N LYS A 154 23.68 -4.95 -10.27
CA LYS A 154 24.67 -4.95 -11.37
C LYS A 154 24.60 -3.67 -12.20
N GLU A 155 23.40 -3.18 -12.52
CA GLU A 155 23.21 -1.90 -13.21
C GLU A 155 23.69 -0.70 -12.36
N ILE A 156 23.61 -0.80 -11.02
CA ILE A 156 24.15 0.24 -10.14
C ILE A 156 25.68 0.18 -10.10
N GLU A 157 26.28 -1.00 -9.93
CA GLU A 157 27.74 -1.20 -9.98
C GLU A 157 28.34 -0.82 -11.35
N ALA A 158 27.59 -0.98 -12.44
CA ALA A 158 27.98 -0.55 -13.79
C ALA A 158 27.70 0.95 -14.07
N GLY A 159 27.02 1.67 -13.17
CA GLY A 159 26.66 3.08 -13.33
C GLY A 159 25.55 3.35 -14.37
N THR A 160 24.95 2.32 -14.96
CA THR A 160 23.92 2.37 -16.01
C THR A 160 22.49 2.45 -15.47
N TRP A 161 22.28 2.19 -14.18
CA TRP A 161 21.00 2.22 -13.43
C TRP A 161 20.14 3.47 -13.62
N LYS A 162 20.71 4.56 -14.13
CA LYS A 162 20.03 5.81 -14.50
C LYS A 162 18.94 5.59 -15.56
N ASN A 163 19.01 4.49 -16.32
CA ASN A 163 18.01 4.14 -17.32
C ASN A 163 16.75 3.51 -16.67
N SER A 164 15.86 4.38 -16.21
CA SER A 164 14.51 4.05 -15.71
C SER A 164 13.74 3.08 -16.63
N LEU A 165 13.88 3.19 -17.96
CA LEU A 165 13.19 2.31 -18.93
C LEU A 165 13.75 0.87 -18.87
N SER A 166 15.06 0.69 -18.72
CA SER A 166 15.67 -0.64 -18.60
C SER A 166 15.27 -1.34 -17.30
N LEU A 167 15.29 -0.59 -16.19
CA LEU A 167 14.84 -1.10 -14.89
C LEU A 167 13.33 -1.43 -14.90
N SER A 168 12.51 -0.61 -15.57
CA SER A 168 11.08 -0.86 -15.75
C SER A 168 10.83 -2.10 -16.60
N ALA A 169 11.50 -2.24 -17.75
CA ALA A 169 11.35 -3.40 -18.62
C ALA A 169 11.77 -4.71 -17.92
N GLN A 170 12.87 -4.71 -17.15
CA GLN A 170 13.26 -5.87 -16.37
C GLN A 170 12.24 -6.20 -15.28
N LEU A 171 11.70 -5.19 -14.57
CA LEU A 171 10.65 -5.41 -13.56
C LEU A 171 9.38 -5.97 -14.20
N GLN A 172 8.95 -5.42 -15.32
CA GLN A 172 7.81 -5.90 -16.11
C GLN A 172 7.97 -7.37 -16.51
N VAL A 173 9.14 -7.74 -17.07
CA VAL A 173 9.47 -9.14 -17.42
C VAL A 173 9.59 -10.04 -16.19
N CYS A 174 10.01 -9.54 -15.03
CA CYS A 174 9.98 -10.29 -13.76
C CYS A 174 8.55 -10.49 -13.22
N VAL A 175 7.65 -9.52 -13.36
CA VAL A 175 6.26 -9.65 -12.87
C VAL A 175 5.42 -10.52 -13.80
N GLU A 176 5.48 -10.29 -15.12
CA GLU A 176 4.64 -10.95 -16.12
C GLU A 176 4.83 -12.49 -16.16
N GLU A 177 6.01 -12.98 -15.76
CA GLU A 177 6.33 -14.41 -15.66
C GLU A 177 5.61 -15.13 -14.50
N PHE A 178 5.26 -14.41 -13.43
CA PHE A 178 4.58 -14.95 -12.25
C PHE A 178 3.11 -14.50 -12.16
N TYR A 179 2.79 -13.33 -12.72
CA TYR A 179 1.49 -12.66 -12.66
C TYR A 179 1.19 -12.02 -14.02
N PRO A 180 0.71 -12.80 -15.02
CA PRO A 180 0.43 -12.29 -16.36
C PRO A 180 -0.64 -11.20 -16.35
N GLY A 181 -0.49 -10.20 -17.21
CA GLY A 181 -1.30 -8.98 -17.28
C GLY A 181 -0.88 -7.88 -16.29
N PHE A 182 -0.22 -8.22 -15.17
CA PHE A 182 0.18 -7.24 -14.15
C PHE A 182 1.53 -6.56 -14.41
N GLY A 183 2.35 -7.06 -15.35
CA GLY A 183 3.67 -6.49 -15.61
C GLY A 183 3.62 -5.01 -15.95
N ASN A 184 2.81 -4.64 -16.95
CA ASN A 184 2.68 -3.28 -17.48
C ASN A 184 2.25 -2.21 -16.45
N ASN A 185 1.72 -2.63 -15.30
CA ASN A 185 1.32 -1.71 -14.23
C ASN A 185 2.53 -1.14 -13.47
N PHE A 186 3.70 -1.78 -13.55
CA PHE A 186 4.91 -1.33 -12.85
C PHE A 186 5.80 -0.44 -13.70
N LEU A 187 6.29 0.65 -13.08
CA LEU A 187 7.32 1.54 -13.62
C LEU A 187 8.35 1.87 -12.52
N VAL A 188 9.63 1.87 -12.87
CA VAL A 188 10.72 2.25 -11.96
C VAL A 188 11.04 3.74 -12.14
N LEU A 189 10.64 4.56 -11.18
CA LEU A 189 10.94 5.98 -11.13
C LEU A 189 12.28 6.24 -10.43
N ILE A 190 13.04 7.20 -10.95
CA ILE A 190 14.33 7.63 -10.39
C ILE A 190 14.22 9.11 -10.03
N GLN A 191 14.59 9.46 -8.79
CA GLN A 191 14.56 10.83 -8.31
C GLN A 191 15.68 11.66 -8.96
N LYS A 192 15.28 12.76 -9.61
CA LYS A 192 16.16 13.66 -10.36
C LYS A 192 17.31 14.17 -9.47
N GLY A 193 18.54 14.09 -9.98
CA GLY A 193 19.75 14.51 -9.27
C GLY A 193 20.55 13.41 -8.57
N ALA A 194 20.02 12.18 -8.47
CA ALA A 194 20.80 11.01 -8.03
C ALA A 194 21.70 10.42 -9.14
N GLU A 195 21.54 10.88 -10.39
CA GLU A 195 22.25 10.48 -11.62
C GLU A 195 23.78 10.68 -11.59
N ARG A 196 24.35 11.13 -10.47
CA ARG A 196 25.77 11.47 -10.29
C ARG A 196 26.53 10.56 -9.32
N THR A 197 25.91 9.49 -8.82
CA THR A 197 26.54 8.59 -7.83
C THR A 197 26.57 7.14 -8.27
N ASP A 198 27.73 6.54 -8.06
CA ASP A 198 28.11 5.13 -8.11
C ASP A 198 27.81 4.38 -6.79
N ASP A 199 27.83 5.09 -5.66
CA ASP A 199 27.43 4.57 -4.35
C ASP A 199 26.01 3.95 -4.36
N VAL A 200 25.92 2.62 -4.21
CA VAL A 200 24.64 1.89 -4.06
C VAL A 200 23.82 2.43 -2.88
N HIS A 201 24.49 2.81 -1.79
CA HIS A 201 23.87 3.42 -0.61
C HIS A 201 23.23 4.79 -0.85
N ARG A 202 23.53 5.42 -1.99
CA ARG A 202 22.94 6.70 -2.43
C ARG A 202 22.02 6.54 -3.64
N ALA A 203 22.16 5.45 -4.40
CA ALA A 203 21.21 5.03 -5.43
C ALA A 203 19.88 4.51 -4.85
N ILE A 204 19.92 3.64 -3.83
CA ILE A 204 18.71 3.01 -3.24
C ILE A 204 17.63 4.05 -2.81
N PRO A 205 17.95 5.15 -2.10
CA PRO A 205 16.96 6.17 -1.73
C PRO A 205 16.33 6.93 -2.90
N ALA A 206 16.95 6.91 -4.08
CA ALA A 206 16.47 7.60 -5.26
C ALA A 206 15.53 6.74 -6.11
N ILE A 207 15.47 5.43 -5.87
CA ILE A 207 14.62 4.49 -6.60
C ILE A 207 13.23 4.45 -5.94
N SER A 208 12.19 4.53 -6.78
CA SER A 208 10.80 4.28 -6.41
C SER A 208 10.15 3.38 -7.44
N LEU A 209 9.21 2.54 -7.00
CA LEU A 209 8.29 1.83 -7.87
C LEU A 209 6.96 2.59 -7.91
N ALA A 210 6.52 2.96 -9.10
CA ALA A 210 5.15 3.39 -9.34
C ALA A 210 4.32 2.18 -9.79
N TYR A 211 3.11 2.08 -9.26
CA TYR A 211 2.13 1.05 -9.62
C TYR A 211 0.89 1.74 -10.16
N ARG A 212 0.66 1.60 -11.47
CA ARG A 212 -0.54 2.12 -12.14
C ARG A 212 -1.70 1.17 -11.86
N VAL A 213 -2.80 1.71 -11.37
CA VAL A 213 -4.04 0.99 -11.09
C VAL A 213 -5.16 1.73 -11.77
N ASP A 214 -5.96 1.03 -12.57
CA ASP A 214 -7.12 1.62 -13.22
C ASP A 214 -8.33 1.68 -12.25
N TRP A 215 -9.30 2.53 -12.57
CA TRP A 215 -10.54 2.63 -11.80
C TRP A 215 -11.37 1.33 -11.96
N PRO A 216 -12.01 0.79 -10.89
CA PRO A 216 -12.25 1.38 -9.57
C PRO A 216 -11.18 1.11 -8.50
N VAL A 217 -10.25 0.19 -8.72
CA VAL A 217 -9.31 -0.29 -7.68
C VAL A 217 -8.36 0.83 -7.21
N SER A 218 -8.11 1.83 -8.06
CA SER A 218 -7.41 3.08 -7.72
C SER A 218 -8.01 3.85 -6.53
N THR A 219 -9.27 3.57 -6.14
CA THR A 219 -9.93 4.19 -4.97
C THR A 219 -9.43 3.60 -3.65
N ILE A 220 -8.93 2.36 -3.69
CA ILE A 220 -8.36 1.65 -2.52
C ILE A 220 -6.84 1.84 -2.51
N ILE A 221 -6.19 1.63 -3.66
CA ILE A 221 -4.74 1.74 -3.81
C ILE A 221 -4.36 3.19 -4.15
N SER A 222 -4.48 4.08 -3.17
CA SER A 222 -4.11 5.50 -3.26
C SER A 222 -2.59 5.69 -3.33
N GLN A 223 -2.13 6.80 -3.93
CA GLN A 223 -0.69 7.11 -4.05
C GLN A 223 0.02 7.14 -2.68
N ASP A 224 -0.62 7.64 -1.62
CA ASP A 224 -0.04 7.65 -0.27
C ASP A 224 0.30 6.24 0.25
N THR A 225 -0.50 5.24 -0.13
CA THR A 225 -0.23 3.83 0.22
C THR A 225 0.99 3.30 -0.54
N ILE A 226 1.09 3.60 -1.84
CA ILE A 226 2.26 3.28 -2.68
C ILE A 226 3.52 3.98 -2.17
N ASP A 227 3.41 5.21 -1.67
CA ASP A 227 4.52 5.93 -1.04
C ASP A 227 4.91 5.34 0.33
N CYS A 228 4.02 4.63 1.03
CA CYS A 228 4.38 3.83 2.21
C CYS A 228 5.04 2.49 1.81
N TYR A 229 4.48 1.75 0.84
CA TYR A 229 5.13 0.57 0.26
C TYR A 229 6.56 0.87 -0.23
N ASN A 230 6.79 2.02 -0.89
CA ASN A 230 8.10 2.45 -1.36
C ASN A 230 9.14 2.62 -0.24
N LYS A 231 8.73 3.12 0.93
CA LYS A 231 9.66 3.29 2.08
C LYS A 231 10.09 1.93 2.62
N VAL A 232 9.18 0.97 2.71
CA VAL A 232 9.47 -0.40 3.15
C VAL A 232 10.33 -1.11 2.11
N PHE A 233 9.98 -1.05 0.82
CA PHE A 233 10.76 -1.61 -0.29
C PHE A 233 12.22 -1.14 -0.27
N ARG A 234 12.48 0.15 -0.05
CA ARG A 234 13.85 0.70 0.05
C ARG A 234 14.63 0.10 1.23
N PHE A 235 14.01 -0.02 2.40
CA PHE A 235 14.62 -0.66 3.58
C PHE A 235 14.97 -2.13 3.30
N LEU A 236 14.03 -2.89 2.73
CA LEU A 236 14.25 -4.29 2.35
C LEU A 236 15.32 -4.43 1.25
N LEU A 237 15.43 -3.47 0.34
CA LEU A 237 16.45 -3.44 -0.71
C LEU A 237 17.86 -3.24 -0.13
N TYR A 238 18.04 -2.42 0.92
CA TYR A 238 19.30 -2.34 1.66
C TYR A 238 19.67 -3.68 2.32
N LEU A 239 18.69 -4.35 2.93
CA LEU A 239 18.88 -5.63 3.60
C LEU A 239 19.26 -6.75 2.61
N LYS A 240 18.59 -6.83 1.46
CA LYS A 240 18.96 -7.71 0.34
C LYS A 240 20.32 -7.35 -0.26
N TYR A 241 20.67 -6.06 -0.36
CA TYR A 241 21.98 -5.62 -0.86
C TYR A 241 23.12 -6.06 0.06
N ALA A 242 22.99 -5.87 1.38
CA ALA A 242 23.98 -6.33 2.36
C ALA A 242 24.13 -7.86 2.32
N SER A 243 23.01 -8.60 2.32
CA SER A 243 22.99 -10.06 2.21
C SER A 243 23.69 -10.55 0.93
N SER A 244 23.33 -9.99 -0.25
CA SER A 244 23.95 -10.34 -1.53
C SER A 244 25.44 -9.95 -1.58
N THR A 245 25.82 -8.81 -0.98
CA THR A 245 27.22 -8.38 -0.90
C THR A 245 28.05 -9.40 -0.14
N LEU A 246 27.58 -9.85 1.04
CA LEU A 246 28.27 -10.84 1.85
C LEU A 246 28.27 -12.23 1.21
N ALA A 247 27.21 -12.62 0.50
CA ALA A 247 27.15 -13.88 -0.24
C ALA A 247 28.22 -13.95 -1.35
N ASN A 248 28.44 -12.84 -2.06
CA ASN A 248 29.35 -12.74 -3.21
C ASN A 248 30.87 -12.71 -2.84
N LEU A 249 31.23 -12.55 -1.56
CA LEU A 249 32.64 -12.57 -1.12
C LEU A 249 33.12 -14.02 -0.96
N HIS A 250 34.06 -14.50 -1.77
CA HIS A 250 34.53 -15.87 -1.69
C HIS A 250 35.83 -15.98 -0.89
N PHE A 251 35.94 -17.03 -0.06
CA PHE A 251 37.17 -17.29 0.71
C PHE A 251 38.40 -17.53 -0.20
N SER A 252 38.16 -17.97 -1.44
CA SER A 252 39.16 -18.11 -2.49
C SER A 252 39.84 -16.79 -2.88
N ASP A 253 39.15 -15.65 -2.78
CA ASP A 253 39.69 -14.34 -3.15
C ASP A 253 40.90 -13.97 -2.27
N LEU A 254 40.85 -14.37 -1.00
CA LEU A 254 41.91 -14.15 -0.02
C LEU A 254 43.05 -15.18 -0.07
N SER A 255 42.99 -16.17 -0.98
CA SER A 255 44.03 -17.20 -1.12
C SER A 255 45.39 -16.65 -1.59
N THR A 256 45.40 -15.45 -2.19
CA THR A 256 46.60 -14.73 -2.65
C THR A 256 47.08 -13.68 -1.63
N SER A 257 46.44 -13.57 -0.46
CA SER A 257 46.95 -12.71 0.62
C SER A 257 48.21 -13.31 1.25
N SER A 258 49.21 -12.46 1.43
CA SER A 258 50.45 -12.73 2.18
C SER A 258 50.25 -12.94 3.68
N ASN A 259 49.11 -12.52 4.25
CA ASN A 259 48.93 -12.38 5.70
C ASN A 259 47.73 -13.17 6.23
N VAL A 260 47.97 -14.45 6.54
CA VAL A 260 47.00 -15.41 7.08
C VAL A 260 46.19 -14.86 8.26
N LEU A 261 46.79 -14.04 9.14
CA LEU A 261 46.10 -13.44 10.29
C LEU A 261 45.03 -12.42 9.88
N ARG A 262 45.33 -11.54 8.91
CA ARG A 262 44.39 -10.52 8.40
C ARG A 262 43.25 -11.18 7.63
N THR A 263 43.57 -12.14 6.77
CA THR A 263 42.62 -13.03 6.12
C THR A 263 41.68 -13.71 7.13
N ARG A 264 42.21 -14.27 8.23
CA ARG A 264 41.39 -14.93 9.26
C ARG A 264 40.47 -13.95 10.01
N ARG A 265 40.94 -12.73 10.34
CA ARG A 265 40.11 -11.66 10.94
C ARG A 265 38.92 -11.32 10.03
N LEU A 266 39.19 -11.02 8.76
CA LEU A 266 38.15 -10.72 7.76
C LEU A 266 37.16 -11.88 7.58
N GLN A 267 37.62 -13.14 7.60
CA GLN A 267 36.76 -14.32 7.52
C GLN A 267 35.81 -14.46 8.72
N VAL A 268 36.29 -14.22 9.94
CA VAL A 268 35.45 -14.23 11.16
C VAL A 268 34.45 -13.08 11.14
N LEU A 269 34.92 -11.86 10.80
CA LEU A 269 34.06 -10.68 10.71
C LEU A 269 32.98 -10.83 9.63
N LYS A 270 33.30 -11.47 8.49
CA LYS A 270 32.31 -11.87 7.48
C LYS A 270 31.25 -12.80 8.07
N LEU A 271 31.63 -13.81 8.84
CA LEU A 271 30.69 -14.74 9.46
C LEU A 271 29.74 -14.02 10.44
N TRP A 272 30.25 -13.08 11.25
CA TRP A 272 29.44 -12.27 12.15
C TRP A 272 28.48 -11.32 11.42
N MET A 273 28.97 -10.59 10.41
CA MET A 273 28.12 -9.73 9.57
C MET A 273 27.07 -10.54 8.79
N TYR A 274 27.42 -11.74 8.32
CA TYR A 274 26.49 -12.62 7.63
C TYR A 274 25.41 -13.15 8.57
N HIS A 275 25.79 -13.59 9.77
CA HIS A 275 24.83 -14.08 10.76
C HIS A 275 23.84 -12.97 11.16
N SER A 276 24.33 -11.80 11.58
CA SER A 276 23.47 -10.68 11.97
C SER A 276 22.56 -10.18 10.84
N THR A 277 23.09 -10.07 9.60
CA THR A 277 22.28 -9.73 8.42
C THR A 277 21.22 -10.79 8.12
N ASN A 278 21.55 -12.09 8.30
CA ASN A 278 20.61 -13.18 8.06
C ASN A 278 19.53 -13.28 9.14
N THR A 279 19.86 -13.01 10.40
CA THR A 279 18.89 -12.91 11.51
C THR A 279 17.89 -11.79 11.22
N LEU A 280 18.38 -10.57 10.96
CA LEU A 280 17.53 -9.45 10.53
C LEU A 280 16.67 -9.82 9.30
N HIS A 281 17.24 -10.53 8.31
CA HIS A 281 16.49 -10.94 7.14
C HIS A 281 15.38 -11.95 7.45
N SER A 282 15.65 -12.93 8.31
CA SER A 282 14.69 -13.95 8.72
C SER A 282 13.54 -13.34 9.51
N TYR A 283 13.84 -12.43 10.44
CA TYR A 283 12.86 -11.67 11.20
C TYR A 283 11.92 -10.85 10.30
N PHE A 284 12.46 -10.00 9.42
CA PHE A 284 11.60 -9.13 8.59
C PHE A 284 10.78 -9.93 7.57
N MET A 285 11.32 -10.98 6.95
CA MET A 285 10.56 -11.80 5.98
C MET A 285 9.47 -12.62 6.67
N SER A 286 9.81 -13.35 7.73
CA SER A 286 8.95 -14.36 8.35
C SER A 286 8.01 -13.78 9.41
N GLN A 287 8.56 -13.01 10.36
CA GLN A 287 7.80 -12.57 11.54
C GLN A 287 6.99 -11.30 11.26
N VAL A 288 7.54 -10.38 10.47
CA VAL A 288 6.81 -9.18 10.02
C VAL A 288 5.98 -9.49 8.78
N LEU A 289 6.61 -9.58 7.60
CA LEU A 289 5.89 -9.45 6.34
C LEU A 289 4.89 -10.58 6.08
N HIS A 290 5.26 -11.84 6.34
CA HIS A 290 4.34 -12.97 6.16
C HIS A 290 3.16 -12.95 7.16
N SER A 291 3.42 -12.64 8.44
CA SER A 291 2.40 -12.58 9.50
C SER A 291 1.34 -11.52 9.23
N PHE A 292 1.77 -10.26 9.02
CA PHE A 292 0.83 -9.17 8.74
C PHE A 292 0.14 -9.35 7.38
N SER A 293 0.80 -9.97 6.40
CA SER A 293 0.18 -10.32 5.12
C SER A 293 -1.01 -11.28 5.30
N ALA A 294 -0.83 -12.37 6.04
CA ALA A 294 -1.91 -13.31 6.31
C ALA A 294 -3.07 -12.64 7.08
N HIS A 295 -2.76 -11.72 8.00
CA HIS A 295 -3.79 -10.95 8.71
C HIS A 295 -4.54 -9.98 7.78
N LEU A 296 -3.86 -9.34 6.82
CA LEU A 296 -4.47 -8.49 5.80
C LEU A 296 -5.37 -9.30 4.87
N GLU A 297 -4.92 -10.46 4.37
CA GLU A 297 -5.73 -11.35 3.53
C GLU A 297 -7.02 -11.76 4.24
N GLN A 298 -6.93 -12.21 5.49
CA GLN A 298 -8.09 -12.56 6.31
C GLN A 298 -9.02 -11.37 6.53
N SER A 299 -8.47 -10.17 6.78
CA SER A 299 -9.26 -8.94 6.96
C SER A 299 -9.98 -8.51 5.68
N ILE A 300 -9.33 -8.63 4.52
CA ILE A 300 -9.93 -8.34 3.20
C ILE A 300 -11.04 -9.35 2.86
N LEU A 301 -10.88 -10.62 3.25
CA LEU A 301 -11.90 -11.66 3.09
C LEU A 301 -13.14 -11.41 3.97
N LEU A 302 -12.94 -10.96 5.22
CA LEU A 302 -14.02 -10.74 6.19
C LEU A 302 -14.71 -9.37 6.08
N ALA A 303 -14.20 -8.44 5.27
CA ALA A 303 -14.80 -7.11 5.11
C ALA A 303 -16.09 -7.12 4.29
N ASP A 304 -17.20 -6.58 4.83
CA ASP A 304 -18.45 -6.37 4.07
C ASP A 304 -18.43 -5.10 3.20
N SER A 305 -17.63 -4.08 3.55
CA SER A 305 -17.59 -2.78 2.86
C SER A 305 -16.20 -2.43 2.31
N THR A 306 -16.18 -1.58 1.29
CA THR A 306 -14.96 -0.96 0.74
C THR A 306 -14.19 -0.20 1.81
N ASP A 307 -14.87 0.49 2.70
CA ASP A 307 -14.26 1.34 3.72
C ASP A 307 -13.56 0.48 4.79
N ASN A 308 -14.11 -0.71 5.09
CA ASN A 308 -13.45 -1.68 5.96
C ASN A 308 -12.18 -2.26 5.30
N ILE A 309 -12.18 -2.48 3.98
CA ILE A 309 -10.98 -2.88 3.23
C ILE A 309 -9.92 -1.77 3.29
N ILE A 310 -10.29 -0.52 3.03
CA ILE A 310 -9.38 0.63 3.09
C ILE A 310 -8.80 0.79 4.50
N GLN A 311 -9.63 0.69 5.55
CA GLN A 311 -9.16 0.75 6.94
C GLN A 311 -8.23 -0.41 7.31
N ALA A 312 -8.51 -1.64 6.84
CA ALA A 312 -7.63 -2.79 7.06
C ALA A 312 -6.27 -2.60 6.36
N HIS A 313 -6.28 -2.09 5.13
CA HIS A 313 -5.06 -1.82 4.35
C HIS A 313 -4.20 -0.70 4.96
N VAL A 314 -4.81 0.39 5.43
CA VAL A 314 -4.09 1.48 6.12
C VAL A 314 -3.50 1.00 7.44
N LYS A 315 -4.26 0.26 8.27
CA LYS A 315 -3.75 -0.32 9.52
C LYS A 315 -2.55 -1.23 9.28
N PHE A 316 -2.68 -2.17 8.33
CA PHE A 316 -1.58 -3.04 7.91
C PHE A 316 -0.33 -2.26 7.48
N LEU A 317 -0.48 -1.16 6.74
CA LEU A 317 0.65 -0.34 6.31
C LEU A 317 1.29 0.46 7.46
N ASP A 318 0.52 0.94 8.42
CA ASP A 318 1.06 1.60 9.61
C ASP A 318 1.74 0.60 10.57
N GLU A 319 1.16 -0.60 10.75
CA GLU A 319 1.78 -1.73 11.44
C GLU A 319 3.13 -2.08 10.79
N VAL A 320 3.15 -2.46 9.51
CA VAL A 320 4.39 -2.84 8.80
C VAL A 320 5.43 -1.70 8.81
N LYS A 321 5.01 -0.44 8.80
CA LYS A 321 5.90 0.74 8.91
C LYS A 321 6.52 0.87 10.32
N ILE A 322 5.78 0.59 11.38
CA ILE A 322 6.29 0.52 12.76
C ILE A 322 7.24 -0.68 12.91
N HIS A 323 6.84 -1.86 12.44
CA HIS A 323 7.67 -3.08 12.54
C HIS A 323 8.93 -3.00 11.69
N CYS A 324 8.91 -2.36 10.51
CA CYS A 324 10.10 -2.01 9.73
C CYS A 324 10.87 -0.79 10.28
N LEU A 325 10.62 -0.42 11.55
CA LEU A 325 11.40 0.51 12.37
C LEU A 325 11.42 1.97 11.89
N GLN A 326 10.42 2.40 11.11
CA GLN A 326 10.36 3.74 10.54
C GLN A 326 9.69 4.79 11.46
N ASP A 327 9.52 4.48 12.76
CA ASP A 327 9.12 5.50 13.75
C ASP A 327 10.33 6.27 14.28
N LYS A 328 10.20 7.60 14.24
CA LYS A 328 11.24 8.59 14.54
C LYS A 328 11.71 8.57 16.00
N LYS A 329 10.96 7.92 16.90
CA LYS A 329 11.37 7.72 18.30
C LYS A 329 12.54 6.76 18.43
N THR A 330 12.61 5.73 17.59
CA THR A 330 13.53 4.60 17.81
C THR A 330 14.84 4.79 17.04
N HIS A 331 15.97 4.86 17.75
CA HIS A 331 17.29 4.93 17.10
C HIS A 331 17.73 3.59 16.47
N VAL A 332 16.90 2.54 16.57
CA VAL A 332 17.15 1.17 16.08
C VAL A 332 17.41 1.15 14.57
N GLU A 333 16.62 1.87 13.76
CA GLU A 333 16.84 2.00 12.30
C GLU A 333 18.25 2.53 12.01
N THR A 334 18.71 3.53 12.76
CA THR A 334 20.03 4.15 12.56
C THR A 334 21.18 3.17 12.85
N TYR A 335 21.02 2.23 13.77
CA TYR A 335 22.04 1.21 14.03
C TYR A 335 22.00 0.06 13.01
N ILE A 336 20.81 -0.40 12.61
CA ILE A 336 20.68 -1.39 11.52
C ILE A 336 21.25 -0.82 10.22
N MET A 337 20.92 0.42 9.86
CA MET A 337 21.45 1.08 8.67
C MET A 337 22.97 1.32 8.73
N LYS A 338 23.59 1.42 9.91
CA LYS A 338 25.05 1.37 10.06
C LYS A 338 25.59 -0.04 9.77
N LEU A 339 25.02 -1.08 10.37
CA LEU A 339 25.44 -2.48 10.16
C LEU A 339 25.35 -2.89 8.68
N LEU A 340 24.25 -2.57 7.99
CA LEU A 340 24.08 -2.86 6.56
C LEU A 340 25.07 -2.09 5.67
N ARG A 341 25.51 -0.89 6.07
CA ARG A 341 26.59 -0.13 5.39
C ARG A 341 27.97 -0.74 5.63
N LEU A 342 28.25 -1.23 6.84
CA LEU A 342 29.51 -1.90 7.17
C LEU A 342 29.72 -3.17 6.35
N CYS A 343 28.65 -3.85 5.92
CA CYS A 343 28.74 -5.01 5.01
C CYS A 343 29.36 -4.65 3.64
N SER A 344 29.06 -3.46 3.11
CA SER A 344 29.71 -2.94 1.90
C SER A 344 31.12 -2.40 2.17
N SER A 345 31.37 -1.85 3.36
CA SER A 345 32.73 -1.47 3.76
C SER A 345 33.64 -2.72 3.81
N LEU A 346 33.15 -3.83 4.37
CA LEU A 346 33.85 -5.11 4.37
C LEU A 346 34.20 -5.57 2.95
N SER A 347 33.30 -5.44 1.95
CA SER A 347 33.60 -5.85 0.57
C SER A 347 34.71 -5.01 -0.07
N VAL A 348 34.81 -3.72 0.27
CA VAL A 348 35.93 -2.85 -0.16
C VAL A 348 37.25 -3.26 0.50
N HIS A 349 37.25 -3.57 1.81
CA HIS A 349 38.46 -4.05 2.49
C HIS A 349 38.87 -5.47 2.04
N TRP A 350 37.92 -6.34 1.69
CA TRP A 350 38.16 -7.68 1.13
C TRP A 350 38.89 -7.61 -0.21
N ARG A 351 38.45 -6.72 -1.12
CA ARG A 351 39.14 -6.47 -2.40
C ARG A 351 40.56 -5.93 -2.17
N LYS A 352 40.74 -4.96 -1.26
CA LYS A 352 42.07 -4.44 -0.87
C LYS A 352 43.01 -5.49 -0.27
N GLU A 353 42.50 -6.50 0.44
CA GLU A 353 43.34 -7.58 0.99
C GLU A 353 43.76 -8.58 -0.09
N ALA A 354 42.92 -8.84 -1.10
CA ALA A 354 43.31 -9.62 -2.29
C ALA A 354 44.43 -8.89 -3.07
N ASP A 355 44.31 -7.57 -3.23
CA ASP A 355 45.36 -6.68 -3.78
C ASP A 355 46.56 -6.49 -2.82
N ASN A 356 46.56 -7.14 -1.64
CA ASN A 356 47.55 -7.03 -0.56
C ASN A 356 47.81 -5.59 -0.03
N SER A 357 46.94 -4.63 -0.34
CA SER A 357 47.15 -3.19 -0.10
C SER A 357 46.54 -2.64 1.21
N LEU A 358 45.89 -3.49 2.01
CA LEU A 358 45.17 -3.12 3.22
C LEU A 358 46.12 -2.89 4.42
N SER A 359 45.74 -2.01 5.36
CA SER A 359 46.43 -1.86 6.65
C SER A 359 45.70 -2.60 7.77
N ASP A 360 46.43 -3.09 8.79
CA ASP A 360 45.81 -3.74 9.95
C ASP A 360 44.96 -2.77 10.80
N SER A 361 45.30 -1.47 10.77
CA SER A 361 44.48 -0.38 11.32
C SER A 361 43.07 -0.35 10.73
N ASP A 362 42.95 -0.65 9.43
CA ASP A 362 41.69 -0.56 8.71
C ASP A 362 40.76 -1.68 9.16
N ILE A 363 41.33 -2.88 9.38
CA ILE A 363 40.62 -4.04 9.93
C ILE A 363 40.17 -3.74 11.37
N GLN A 364 41.06 -3.19 12.20
CA GLN A 364 40.70 -2.82 13.59
C GLN A 364 39.57 -1.79 13.63
N THR A 365 39.63 -0.71 12.83
CA THR A 365 38.52 0.26 12.80
C THR A 365 37.21 -0.35 12.28
N LEU A 366 37.26 -1.30 11.34
CA LEU A 366 36.06 -1.99 10.85
C LEU A 366 35.45 -2.91 11.92
N GLU A 367 36.28 -3.65 12.67
CA GLU A 367 35.86 -4.46 13.83
C GLU A 367 35.25 -3.58 14.94
N GLU A 368 35.90 -2.47 15.29
CA GLU A 368 35.43 -1.52 16.30
C GLU A 368 34.11 -0.85 15.90
N HIS A 369 33.95 -0.42 14.64
CA HIS A 369 32.70 0.14 14.13
C HIS A 369 31.56 -0.90 14.10
N TYR A 370 31.85 -2.17 13.78
CA TYR A 370 30.86 -3.25 13.83
C TYR A 370 30.42 -3.53 15.27
N LEU A 371 31.36 -3.75 16.19
CA LEU A 371 31.07 -3.99 17.61
C LEU A 371 30.35 -2.82 18.28
N SER A 372 30.74 -1.58 17.96
CA SER A 372 30.04 -0.37 18.42
C SER A 372 28.62 -0.29 17.89
N SER A 373 28.40 -0.58 16.61
CA SER A 373 27.06 -0.56 16.00
C SER A 373 26.16 -1.68 16.52
N TYR A 374 26.70 -2.89 16.73
CA TYR A 374 25.97 -4.03 17.27
C TYR A 374 25.59 -3.83 18.74
N ARG A 375 26.52 -3.38 19.58
CA ARG A 375 26.25 -3.06 21.00
C ARG A 375 25.29 -1.87 21.14
N GLY A 376 25.38 -0.88 20.25
CA GLY A 376 24.41 0.21 20.18
C GLY A 376 22.99 -0.27 19.82
N LEU A 377 22.88 -1.23 18.88
CA LEU A 377 21.61 -1.86 18.53
C LEU A 377 21.00 -2.64 19.70
N VAL A 378 21.79 -3.52 20.33
CA VAL A 378 21.37 -4.30 21.51
C VAL A 378 20.92 -3.37 22.64
N HIS A 379 21.73 -2.35 22.97
CA HIS A 379 21.38 -1.41 24.04
C HIS A 379 20.10 -0.60 23.77
N CYS A 380 19.83 -0.21 22.51
CA CYS A 380 18.55 0.42 22.17
C CYS A 380 17.36 -0.54 22.36
N LEU A 381 17.53 -1.83 22.05
CA LEU A 381 16.49 -2.84 22.28
C LEU A 381 16.33 -3.16 23.79
N ASP A 382 17.42 -3.19 24.56
CA ASP A 382 17.39 -3.33 26.04
C ASP A 382 16.57 -2.19 26.68
N VAL A 383 16.77 -0.94 26.22
CA VAL A 383 16.04 0.23 26.74
C VAL A 383 14.55 0.14 26.40
N ILE A 384 14.18 -0.13 25.14
CA ILE A 384 12.77 -0.20 24.72
C ILE A 384 12.03 -1.34 25.45
N THR A 385 12.66 -2.51 25.59
CA THR A 385 12.07 -3.64 26.34
C THR A 385 11.97 -3.38 27.85
N ALA A 386 12.85 -2.56 28.42
CA ALA A 386 12.79 -2.13 29.82
C ALA A 386 11.77 -1.00 30.09
N GLU A 387 11.54 -0.09 29.14
CA GLU A 387 10.59 1.03 29.27
C GLU A 387 9.12 0.58 29.19
N GLY A 388 8.86 -0.67 28.77
CA GLY A 388 7.57 -1.33 28.96
C GLY A 388 6.55 -1.14 27.84
N GLU A 389 6.96 -0.59 26.68
CA GLU A 389 6.22 -0.80 25.42
C GLU A 389 6.28 -2.31 25.09
N LYS A 390 5.27 -3.06 25.54
CA LYS A 390 5.14 -4.53 25.41
C LYS A 390 4.80 -5.00 23.99
N ASP A 391 5.43 -4.37 23.03
CA ASP A 391 5.37 -4.65 21.62
C ASP A 391 6.20 -5.93 21.35
N SER A 392 5.51 -7.09 21.41
CA SER A 392 6.11 -8.44 21.39
C SER A 392 7.21 -8.63 20.32
N PHE A 393 7.01 -8.01 19.15
CA PHE A 393 7.92 -8.08 18.02
C PHE A 393 9.32 -7.53 18.33
N LEU A 394 9.49 -6.52 19.18
CA LEU A 394 10.82 -6.02 19.57
C LEU A 394 11.49 -6.93 20.60
N CYS A 395 10.71 -7.57 21.49
CA CYS A 395 11.21 -8.60 22.39
C CYS A 395 11.71 -9.84 21.63
N GLU A 396 11.03 -10.22 20.55
CA GLU A 396 11.41 -11.31 19.64
C GLU A 396 12.72 -10.97 18.91
N LEU A 397 12.80 -9.78 18.29
CA LEU A 397 14.03 -9.28 17.65
C LEU A 397 15.21 -9.20 18.64
N TRP A 398 14.95 -8.73 19.86
CA TRP A 398 15.93 -8.69 20.94
C TRP A 398 16.40 -10.09 21.34
N SER A 399 15.51 -11.09 21.41
CA SER A 399 15.88 -12.48 21.74
C SER A 399 16.83 -13.05 20.69
N GLU A 400 16.53 -12.90 19.40
CA GLU A 400 17.39 -13.40 18.33
C GLU A 400 18.76 -12.69 18.29
N ILE A 401 18.81 -11.38 18.55
CA ILE A 401 20.05 -10.57 18.49
C ILE A 401 20.90 -10.69 19.79
N SER A 402 20.27 -10.87 20.96
CA SER A 402 20.96 -11.01 22.25
C SER A 402 21.60 -12.40 22.44
N HIS A 403 21.00 -13.45 21.87
CA HIS A 403 21.62 -14.78 21.82
C HIS A 403 22.77 -14.91 20.80
N SER A 404 22.99 -13.90 19.97
CA SER A 404 23.98 -13.89 18.87
C SER A 404 25.07 -12.83 19.00
N VAL A 405 25.29 -12.30 20.20
CA VAL A 405 26.33 -11.29 20.50
C VAL A 405 27.75 -11.80 20.13
N PRO A 406 28.53 -11.06 19.33
CA PRO A 406 29.91 -11.39 18.95
C PRO A 406 30.96 -10.96 19.99
#